data_AF-A0A8I1V6B1-F1
#
_entry.id   AF-A0A8I1V6B1-F1
#
_cell.length_a   1.000
_cell.length_b   1.000
_cell.length_c   1.000
_cell.angle_alpha   90.00
_cell.angle_beta   90.00
_cell.angle_gamma   90.00
#
_symmetry.space_group_name_H-M   'P 1'
#
loop_
_entity.id
_entity.type
_entity.pdbx_description
1 polymer ?
#
loop_
_entity_poly.entity_id
_entity_poly.type
_entity_poly.pdbx_seq_one_letter_code
_entity_poly.pdbx_strand_id
1 'polypeptide(L)'
;MKTINQNTRYTEAQNTLAELTGAFNAATAEEARLLGLLAAPADAFDPLAAGLRLLRGEPAQRTDSTGLNRELAQVRERLDTLRPAIEAQRTAVAALVAELSAAVCAEAQPGHAKAVQGVADALVSLRAALAAEAAVRAGIEAAGYRCGLVGVAEPELNFTDSESAASRLLRDVTRRLEVERLRTAGPVNARLLVDVVGMGSAGDVVRTDGATAAHLLALGQGEATQAKPSKAPRIVAATELVLS
;
A
#
# COMPACT_ATOMS: atom_id res chain seq x y z
N MET A 1 3.74 18.53 -6.08
CA MET A 1 3.95 17.11 -6.43
C MET A 1 3.70 16.96 -7.92
N LYS A 2 4.63 16.37 -8.68
CA LYS A 2 4.39 16.05 -10.10
C LYS A 2 3.48 14.82 -10.16
N THR A 3 2.55 14.79 -11.12
CA THR A 3 1.71 13.62 -11.34
C THR A 3 2.52 12.50 -12.00
N ILE A 4 2.19 11.23 -11.75
CA ILE A 4 2.91 10.09 -12.33
C ILE A 4 2.97 10.14 -13.87
N ASN A 5 1.93 10.68 -14.51
CA ASN A 5 1.86 10.86 -15.96
C ASN A 5 2.84 11.91 -16.53
N GLN A 6 3.51 12.68 -15.68
CA GLN A 6 4.58 13.60 -16.07
C GLN A 6 5.97 12.95 -16.00
N ASN A 7 6.05 11.70 -15.52
CA ASN A 7 7.30 10.95 -15.46
C ASN A 7 7.53 10.24 -16.80
N THR A 8 8.64 10.57 -17.47
CA THR A 8 8.96 10.05 -18.80
C THR A 8 9.09 8.53 -18.82
N ARG A 9 9.76 7.93 -17.81
CA ARG A 9 9.91 6.47 -17.69
C ARG A 9 8.54 5.78 -17.60
N TYR A 10 7.62 6.36 -16.84
CA TYR A 10 6.27 5.81 -16.69
C TYR A 10 5.48 5.92 -17.99
N THR A 11 5.52 7.08 -18.66
CA THR A 11 4.82 7.28 -19.94
C THR A 11 5.36 6.37 -21.03
N GLU A 12 6.69 6.19 -21.10
CA GLU A 12 7.32 5.27 -22.05
C GLU A 12 6.89 3.82 -21.79
N ALA A 13 6.93 3.36 -20.54
CA ALA A 13 6.51 2.01 -20.18
C ALA A 13 5.02 1.75 -20.47
N GLN A 14 4.16 2.76 -20.25
CA GLN A 14 2.74 2.70 -20.61
C GLN A 14 2.52 2.69 -22.12
N ASN A 15 3.29 3.46 -22.89
CA ASN A 15 3.23 3.46 -24.35
C ASN A 15 3.63 2.09 -24.91
N THR A 16 4.71 1.48 -24.42
CA THR A 16 5.09 0.12 -24.81
C THR A 16 4.01 -0.91 -24.47
N LEU A 17 3.37 -0.80 -23.29
CA LEU A 17 2.25 -1.67 -22.92
C LEU A 17 1.06 -1.48 -23.87
N ALA A 18 0.74 -0.24 -24.24
CA ALA A 18 -0.32 0.08 -25.18
C ALA A 18 -0.02 -0.47 -26.59
N GLU A 19 1.22 -0.34 -27.08
CA GLU A 19 1.67 -0.90 -28.35
C GLU A 19 1.57 -2.43 -28.38
N LEU A 20 2.05 -3.12 -27.33
CA LEU A 20 1.95 -4.58 -27.22
C LEU A 20 0.49 -5.03 -27.16
N THR A 21 -0.35 -4.34 -26.40
CA THR A 21 -1.79 -4.63 -26.30
C THR A 21 -2.50 -4.39 -27.64
N GLY A 22 -2.15 -3.30 -28.34
CA GLY A 22 -2.66 -3.00 -29.68
C GLY A 22 -2.27 -4.08 -30.70
N ALA A 23 -1.01 -4.53 -30.69
CA ALA A 23 -0.53 -5.61 -31.53
C ALA A 23 -1.23 -6.94 -31.25
N PHE A 24 -1.51 -7.25 -29.98
CA PHE A 24 -2.23 -8.46 -29.58
C PHE A 24 -3.70 -8.43 -30.05
N ASN A 25 -4.38 -7.29 -29.89
CA ASN A 25 -5.75 -7.11 -30.36
C ASN A 25 -5.84 -7.22 -31.90
N ALA A 26 -4.87 -6.64 -32.61
CA ALA A 26 -4.80 -6.76 -34.07
C ALA A 26 -4.57 -8.22 -34.51
N ALA A 27 -3.67 -8.96 -33.84
CA ALA A 27 -3.44 -10.37 -34.12
C ALA A 27 -4.68 -11.24 -33.80
N THR A 28 -5.43 -10.92 -32.74
CA THR A 28 -6.68 -11.61 -32.40
C THR A 28 -7.76 -11.38 -33.46
N ALA A 29 -7.88 -10.14 -33.97
CA ALA A 29 -8.80 -9.83 -35.06
C ALA A 29 -8.43 -10.57 -36.36
N GLU A 30 -7.13 -10.68 -36.65
CA GLU A 30 -6.63 -11.42 -37.80
C GLU A 30 -6.87 -12.93 -37.68
N GLU A 31 -6.67 -13.50 -36.48
CA GLU A 31 -7.02 -14.91 -36.22
C GLU A 31 -8.51 -15.17 -36.49
N ALA A 32 -9.40 -14.31 -35.97
CA ALA A 32 -10.84 -14.42 -36.20
C ALA A 32 -11.20 -14.31 -37.69
N ARG A 33 -10.53 -13.43 -38.44
CA ARG A 33 -10.71 -13.28 -39.90
C ARG A 33 -10.33 -14.57 -40.64
N LEU A 34 -9.17 -15.14 -40.34
CA LEU A 34 -8.67 -16.38 -40.97
C LEU A 34 -9.56 -17.59 -40.63
N LEU A 35 -10.01 -17.71 -39.38
CA LEU A 35 -10.97 -18.73 -38.97
C LEU A 35 -12.31 -18.58 -39.70
N GLY A 36 -12.79 -17.35 -39.89
CA GLY A 36 -13.99 -17.07 -40.68
C GLY A 36 -13.86 -17.49 -42.15
N LEU A 37 -12.69 -17.28 -42.77
CA LEU A 37 -12.41 -17.73 -44.13
C LEU A 37 -12.34 -19.26 -44.26
N LEU A 38 -11.80 -19.94 -43.24
CA LEU A 38 -11.73 -21.41 -43.19
C LEU A 38 -13.10 -22.04 -42.93
N ALA A 39 -13.96 -21.38 -42.16
CA ALA A 39 -15.31 -21.83 -41.84
C ALA A 39 -16.35 -21.48 -42.92
N ALA A 40 -16.00 -20.63 -43.89
CA ALA A 40 -16.89 -20.26 -44.98
C ALA A 40 -17.32 -21.52 -45.76
N PRO A 41 -18.63 -21.74 -45.96
CA PRO A 41 -19.11 -22.91 -46.67
C PRO A 41 -18.55 -22.92 -48.10
N ALA A 42 -18.21 -24.10 -48.61
CA ALA A 42 -17.66 -24.31 -49.96
C ALA A 42 -18.71 -24.08 -51.07
N ASP A 43 -19.60 -23.09 -50.90
CA ASP A 43 -20.81 -22.86 -51.69
C ASP A 43 -20.55 -22.34 -53.12
N ALA A 44 -19.30 -22.32 -53.57
CA ALA A 44 -18.93 -21.94 -54.94
C ALA A 44 -17.96 -22.92 -55.62
N PHE A 45 -17.70 -24.11 -55.05
CA PHE A 45 -16.93 -25.12 -55.78
C PHE A 45 -17.85 -25.92 -56.71
N ASP A 46 -17.99 -25.44 -57.96
CA ASP A 46 -18.57 -26.22 -59.05
C ASP A 46 -17.50 -27.17 -59.63
N PRO A 47 -17.57 -28.48 -59.34
CA PRO A 47 -16.57 -29.43 -59.79
C PRO A 47 -16.54 -29.59 -61.31
N LEU A 48 -17.67 -29.35 -61.99
CA LEU A 48 -17.77 -29.45 -63.44
C LEU A 48 -17.12 -28.23 -64.11
N ALA A 49 -17.43 -27.01 -63.64
CA ALA A 49 -16.77 -25.81 -64.13
C ALA A 49 -15.26 -25.84 -63.86
N ALA A 50 -14.84 -26.33 -62.70
CA ALA A 50 -13.43 -26.52 -62.37
C ALA A 50 -12.75 -27.55 -63.29
N GLY A 51 -13.40 -28.69 -63.58
CA GLY A 51 -12.89 -29.70 -64.51
C GLY A 51 -12.78 -29.20 -65.95
N LEU A 52 -13.76 -28.42 -66.42
CA LEU A 52 -13.75 -27.81 -67.76
C LEU A 52 -12.64 -26.76 -67.91
N ARG A 53 -12.33 -26.00 -66.86
CA ARG A 53 -11.19 -25.08 -66.85
C ARG A 53 -9.85 -25.78 -66.96
N LEU A 54 -9.66 -26.88 -66.22
CA LEU A 54 -8.44 -27.68 -66.31
C LEU A 54 -8.20 -28.23 -67.73
N LEU A 55 -9.26 -28.69 -68.40
CA LEU A 55 -9.18 -29.14 -69.80
C LEU A 55 -8.81 -28.03 -70.78
N ARG A 56 -9.06 -26.76 -70.44
CA ARG A 56 -8.67 -25.57 -71.22
C ARG A 56 -7.31 -25.00 -70.81
N GLY A 57 -6.63 -25.60 -69.82
CA GLY A 57 -5.36 -25.12 -69.28
C GLY A 57 -5.49 -23.96 -68.27
N GLU A 58 -6.69 -23.66 -67.78
CA GLU A 58 -6.95 -22.65 -66.75
C GLU A 58 -6.82 -23.25 -65.33
N PRO A 59 -6.35 -22.47 -64.34
CA PRO A 59 -6.24 -22.94 -62.96
C PRO A 59 -7.62 -23.17 -62.33
N ALA A 60 -7.77 -24.28 -61.61
CA ALA A 60 -8.96 -24.55 -60.81
C ALA A 60 -8.99 -23.60 -59.61
N GLN A 61 -10.02 -22.74 -59.51
CA GLN A 61 -10.27 -21.89 -58.34
C GLN A 61 -10.66 -22.78 -57.14
N ARG A 62 -9.67 -23.30 -56.41
CA ARG A 62 -9.84 -23.84 -55.06
C ARG A 62 -9.40 -22.80 -54.06
N THR A 63 -10.15 -22.67 -52.97
CA THR A 63 -9.70 -21.94 -51.77
C THR A 63 -8.36 -22.52 -51.33
N ASP A 64 -7.32 -21.69 -51.20
CA ASP A 64 -6.00 -22.13 -50.71
C ASP A 64 -6.04 -22.34 -49.19
N SER A 65 -6.70 -23.42 -48.77
CA SER A 65 -6.80 -23.82 -47.37
C SER A 65 -5.42 -24.07 -46.77
N THR A 66 -4.41 -24.44 -47.58
CA THR A 66 -3.05 -24.67 -47.11
C THR A 66 -2.31 -23.39 -46.77
N GLY A 67 -2.47 -22.35 -47.59
CA GLY A 67 -1.98 -21.00 -47.33
C GLY A 67 -2.63 -20.41 -46.07
N LEU A 68 -3.95 -20.47 -45.98
CA LEU A 68 -4.71 -19.95 -44.82
C LEU A 68 -4.33 -20.64 -43.50
N ASN A 69 -4.11 -21.96 -43.49
CA ASN A 69 -3.67 -22.66 -42.29
C ASN A 69 -2.23 -22.28 -41.89
N ARG A 70 -1.35 -21.98 -42.84
CA ARG A 70 0.01 -21.49 -42.56
C ARG A 70 -0.02 -20.09 -41.95
N GLU A 71 -0.83 -19.18 -42.50
CA GLU A 71 -1.03 -17.84 -41.94
C GLU A 71 -1.61 -17.91 -40.53
N LEU A 72 -2.60 -18.79 -40.31
CA LEU A 72 -3.20 -18.99 -38.99
C LEU A 72 -2.18 -19.49 -37.96
N ALA A 73 -1.30 -20.41 -38.34
CA ALA A 73 -0.23 -20.89 -37.47
C ALA A 73 0.74 -19.75 -37.09
N GLN A 74 1.12 -18.90 -38.04
CA GLN A 74 1.98 -17.73 -37.78
C GLN A 74 1.30 -16.71 -36.85
N VAL A 75 0.01 -16.45 -37.03
CA VAL A 75 -0.74 -15.54 -36.15
C VAL A 75 -0.83 -16.09 -34.73
N ARG A 76 -1.04 -17.40 -34.57
CA ARG A 76 -1.06 -18.05 -33.25
C ARG A 76 0.30 -18.00 -32.57
N GLU A 77 1.38 -18.28 -33.28
CA GLU A 77 2.75 -18.12 -32.77
C GLU A 77 3.01 -16.66 -32.33
N ARG A 78 2.52 -15.68 -33.09
CA ARG A 78 2.57 -14.28 -32.70
C ARG A 78 1.75 -13.97 -31.44
N LEU A 79 0.56 -14.56 -31.27
CA LEU A 79 -0.23 -14.39 -30.05
C LEU A 79 0.44 -15.03 -28.83
N ASP A 80 1.03 -16.21 -29.01
CA ASP A 80 1.76 -16.94 -27.97
C ASP A 80 3.03 -16.22 -27.52
N THR A 81 3.66 -15.43 -28.41
CA THR A 81 4.81 -14.57 -28.06
C THR A 81 4.40 -13.23 -27.45
N LEU A 82 3.31 -12.61 -27.93
CA LEU A 82 2.81 -11.33 -27.40
C LEU A 82 2.23 -11.44 -25.99
N ARG A 83 1.57 -12.56 -25.65
CA ARG A 83 0.97 -12.77 -24.33
C ARG A 83 1.99 -12.66 -23.17
N PRO A 84 3.09 -13.43 -23.14
CA PRO A 84 4.08 -13.31 -22.07
C PRO A 84 4.79 -11.96 -22.09
N ALA A 85 4.97 -11.33 -23.26
CA ALA A 85 5.55 -9.98 -23.35
C ALA A 85 4.66 -8.92 -22.66
N ILE A 86 3.33 -8.99 -22.84
CA ILE A 86 2.37 -8.11 -22.16
C ILE A 86 2.41 -8.32 -20.65
N GLU A 87 2.46 -9.56 -20.18
CA GLU A 87 2.53 -9.89 -18.75
C GLU A 87 3.83 -9.39 -18.10
N ALA A 88 4.97 -9.58 -18.79
CA ALA A 88 6.25 -9.04 -18.38
C ALA A 88 6.20 -7.50 -18.29
N GLN A 89 5.61 -6.84 -19.28
CA GLN A 89 5.49 -5.39 -19.30
C GLN A 89 4.56 -4.86 -18.20
N ARG A 90 3.44 -5.54 -17.91
CA ARG A 90 2.56 -5.19 -16.78
C ARG A 90 3.30 -5.28 -15.45
N THR A 91 4.12 -6.31 -15.27
CA THR A 91 4.95 -6.47 -14.08
C THR A 91 5.98 -5.35 -13.96
N ALA A 92 6.64 -4.99 -15.07
CA ALA A 92 7.60 -3.90 -15.11
C ALA A 92 6.95 -2.54 -14.77
N VAL A 93 5.76 -2.26 -15.32
CA VAL A 93 5.00 -1.05 -15.00
C VAL A 93 4.62 -1.01 -13.52
N ALA A 94 4.16 -2.13 -12.94
CA ALA A 94 3.83 -2.20 -11.52
C ALA A 94 5.05 -1.94 -10.61
N ALA A 95 6.21 -2.52 -10.95
CA ALA A 95 7.46 -2.29 -10.24
C ALA A 95 7.90 -0.81 -10.32
N LEU A 96 7.78 -0.20 -11.50
CA LEU A 96 8.08 1.22 -11.70
C LEU A 96 7.14 2.13 -10.90
N VAL A 97 5.84 1.82 -10.85
CA VAL A 97 4.87 2.55 -10.02
C VAL A 97 5.25 2.46 -8.55
N ALA A 98 5.65 1.29 -8.06
CA ALA A 98 6.10 1.11 -6.69
C ALA A 98 7.37 1.94 -6.38
N GLU A 99 8.37 1.91 -7.27
CA GLU A 99 9.60 2.71 -7.18
C GLU A 99 9.29 4.21 -7.09
N LEU A 100 8.51 4.72 -8.05
CA LEU A 100 8.15 6.14 -8.12
C LEU A 100 7.30 6.57 -6.92
N SER A 101 6.39 5.71 -6.46
CA SER A 101 5.57 5.99 -5.27
C SER A 101 6.43 6.07 -4.01
N ALA A 102 7.40 5.16 -3.85
CA ALA A 102 8.32 5.19 -2.73
C ALA A 102 9.15 6.49 -2.70
N ALA A 103 9.64 6.94 -3.87
CA ALA A 103 10.38 8.19 -3.99
C ALA A 103 9.52 9.42 -3.61
N VAL A 104 8.31 9.51 -4.15
CA VAL A 104 7.38 10.62 -3.84
C VAL A 104 6.97 10.62 -2.36
N CYS A 105 6.73 9.45 -1.77
CA CYS A 105 6.45 9.32 -0.34
C CYS A 105 7.64 9.80 0.50
N ALA A 106 8.86 9.44 0.14
CA ALA A 106 10.07 9.91 0.82
C ALA A 106 10.23 11.44 0.74
N GLU A 107 9.96 12.04 -0.43
CA GLU A 107 9.99 13.50 -0.60
C GLU A 107 8.90 14.21 0.24
N ALA A 108 7.71 13.62 0.34
CA ALA A 108 6.59 14.18 1.10
C ALA A 108 6.72 13.96 2.62
N GLN A 109 7.57 13.02 3.05
CA GLN A 109 7.69 12.59 4.45
C GLN A 109 7.94 13.74 5.43
N PRO A 110 8.89 14.68 5.20
CA PRO A 110 9.13 15.77 6.15
C PRO A 110 7.95 16.73 6.26
N GLY A 111 7.26 17.00 5.15
CA GLY A 111 6.07 17.85 5.12
C GLY A 111 4.90 17.21 5.87
N HIS A 112 4.69 15.91 5.67
CA HIS A 112 3.69 15.14 6.40
C HIS A 112 4.00 15.10 7.90
N ALA A 113 5.24 14.79 8.30
CA ALA A 113 5.66 14.78 9.69
C ALA A 113 5.43 16.14 10.37
N LYS A 114 5.74 17.25 9.68
CA LYS A 114 5.47 18.61 10.19
C LYS A 114 3.97 18.88 10.37
N ALA A 115 3.13 18.42 9.44
CA ALA A 115 1.69 18.57 9.56
C ALA A 115 1.13 17.76 10.76
N VAL A 116 1.59 16.53 10.93
CA VAL A 116 1.22 15.66 12.07
C VAL A 116 1.70 16.27 13.40
N GLN A 117 2.89 16.87 13.43
CA GLN A 117 3.37 17.63 14.60
C GLN A 117 2.43 18.79 14.93
N GLY A 118 2.00 19.56 13.92
CA GLY A 118 1.03 20.64 14.11
C GLY A 118 -0.32 20.18 14.69
N VAL A 119 -0.78 18.97 14.33
CA VAL A 119 -1.98 18.37 14.94
C VAL A 119 -1.75 18.08 16.43
N ALA A 120 -0.59 17.51 16.79
CA ALA A 120 -0.23 17.26 18.19
C ALA A 120 -0.20 18.56 19.00
N ASP A 121 0.46 19.59 18.47
CA ASP A 121 0.60 20.90 19.13
C ASP A 121 -0.77 21.57 19.33
N ALA A 122 -1.68 21.46 18.35
CA ALA A 122 -3.04 21.97 18.45
C ALA A 122 -3.87 21.24 19.52
N LEU A 123 -3.75 19.91 19.62
CA LEU A 123 -4.42 19.12 20.65
C LEU A 123 -3.91 19.44 22.07
N VAL A 124 -2.59 19.64 22.22
CA VAL A 124 -2.00 20.08 23.49
C VAL A 124 -2.50 21.47 23.87
N SER A 125 -2.58 22.38 22.90
CA SER A 125 -3.11 23.74 23.11
C SER A 125 -4.59 23.73 23.50
N LEU A 126 -5.40 22.88 22.85
CA LEU A 126 -6.81 22.69 23.20
C LEU A 126 -6.98 22.17 24.63
N ARG A 127 -6.18 21.17 25.01
CA ARG A 127 -6.15 20.65 26.39
C ARG A 127 -5.85 21.75 27.40
N ALA A 128 -4.85 22.60 27.13
CA ALA A 128 -4.49 23.70 28.00
C ALA A 128 -5.62 24.75 28.10
N ALA A 129 -6.27 25.08 26.99
CA ALA A 129 -7.39 26.02 26.95
C ALA A 129 -8.60 25.52 27.77
N LEU A 130 -8.96 24.24 27.64
CA LEU A 130 -10.03 23.62 28.41
C LEU A 130 -9.71 23.59 29.92
N ALA A 131 -8.46 23.30 30.29
CA ALA A 131 -8.03 23.35 31.68
C ALA A 131 -8.09 24.77 32.27
N ALA A 132 -7.69 25.79 31.49
CA ALA A 132 -7.77 27.19 31.91
C ALA A 132 -9.23 27.65 32.10
N GLU A 133 -10.13 27.26 31.19
CA GLU A 133 -11.57 27.54 31.31
C GLU A 133 -12.16 26.91 32.58
N ALA A 134 -11.88 25.63 32.82
CA ALA A 134 -12.31 24.93 34.03
C ALA A 134 -11.77 25.58 35.31
N ALA A 135 -10.51 26.04 35.30
CA ALA A 135 -9.90 26.73 36.43
C ALA A 135 -10.59 28.07 36.75
N VAL A 136 -10.99 28.85 35.73
CA VAL A 136 -11.74 30.10 35.93
C VAL A 136 -13.09 29.83 36.58
N ARG A 137 -13.81 28.80 36.12
CA ARG A 137 -15.09 28.40 36.71
C ARG A 137 -14.95 27.94 38.15
N ALA A 138 -13.97 27.08 38.43
CA ALA A 138 -13.65 26.63 39.77
C ALA A 138 -13.26 27.80 40.69
N GLY A 139 -12.56 28.82 40.18
CA GLY A 139 -12.24 30.03 40.92
C GLY A 139 -13.47 30.86 41.31
N ILE A 140 -14.46 30.98 40.43
CA ILE A 140 -15.75 31.67 40.71
C ILE A 140 -16.49 30.93 41.82
N GLU A 141 -16.56 29.60 41.74
CA GLU A 141 -17.23 28.76 42.73
C GLU A 141 -16.50 28.77 44.08
N ALA A 142 -15.17 28.73 44.08
CA ALA A 142 -14.36 28.83 45.29
C ALA A 142 -14.52 30.19 46.00
N ALA A 143 -14.83 31.25 45.25
CA ALA A 143 -15.17 32.57 45.80
C ALA A 143 -16.60 32.66 46.35
N GLY A 144 -17.38 31.57 46.31
CA GLY A 144 -18.74 31.49 46.84
C GLY A 144 -19.84 31.95 45.88
N TYR A 145 -19.50 32.25 44.62
CA TYR A 145 -20.46 32.64 43.60
C TYR A 145 -20.89 31.44 42.77
N ARG A 146 -22.13 31.46 42.24
CA ARG A 146 -22.59 30.45 41.29
C ARG A 146 -22.10 30.80 39.88
N CYS A 147 -21.31 29.93 39.27
CA CYS A 147 -20.86 30.12 37.90
C CYS A 147 -22.02 29.88 36.91
N GLY A 148 -22.46 30.92 36.21
CA GLY A 148 -23.48 30.83 35.15
C GLY A 148 -22.90 30.58 33.74
N LEU A 149 -21.58 30.51 33.60
CA LEU A 149 -20.91 30.28 32.33
C LEU A 149 -20.97 28.80 31.98
N VAL A 150 -21.50 28.49 30.79
CA VAL A 150 -21.49 27.14 30.23
C VAL A 150 -20.12 26.89 29.61
N GLY A 151 -19.32 26.05 30.27
CA GLY A 151 -18.06 25.57 29.71
C GLY A 151 -18.27 24.51 28.64
N VAL A 152 -17.19 24.19 27.91
CA VAL A 152 -17.21 23.12 26.91
C VAL A 152 -17.29 21.78 27.63
N ALA A 153 -18.46 21.14 27.57
CA ALA A 153 -18.77 19.89 28.25
C ALA A 153 -18.98 18.73 27.26
N GLU A 154 -18.10 18.62 26.27
CA GLU A 154 -18.11 17.52 25.31
C GLU A 154 -17.31 16.33 25.86
N PRO A 155 -17.94 15.16 26.12
CA PRO A 155 -17.24 13.99 26.64
C PRO A 155 -16.07 13.55 25.76
N GLU A 156 -16.21 13.72 24.44
CA GLU A 156 -15.18 13.36 23.46
C GLU A 156 -13.94 14.25 23.52
N LEU A 157 -14.04 15.45 24.10
CA LEU A 157 -12.94 16.40 24.30
C LEU A 157 -12.35 16.33 25.72
N ASN A 158 -12.74 15.33 26.51
CA ASN A 158 -12.27 15.21 27.88
C ASN A 158 -10.84 14.63 27.96
N PHE A 159 -9.83 15.49 28.09
CA PHE A 159 -8.43 15.07 28.25
C PHE A 159 -8.08 14.49 29.63
N THR A 160 -9.02 14.48 30.59
CA THR A 160 -8.84 13.79 31.87
C THR A 160 -9.24 12.32 31.79
N ASP A 161 -10.14 11.98 30.86
CA ASP A 161 -10.50 10.61 30.53
C ASP A 161 -9.50 10.08 29.50
N SER A 162 -8.82 8.98 29.83
CA SER A 162 -7.87 8.33 28.94
C SER A 162 -8.52 7.69 27.71
N GLU A 163 -9.83 7.45 27.76
CA GLU A 163 -10.62 6.78 26.72
C GLU A 163 -11.43 7.76 25.83
N SER A 164 -11.43 9.06 26.15
CA SER A 164 -12.03 10.05 25.26
C SER A 164 -11.38 10.04 23.87
N ALA A 165 -12.13 10.41 22.82
CA ALA A 165 -11.57 10.49 21.48
C ALA A 165 -10.36 11.43 21.41
N ALA A 166 -10.38 12.57 22.11
CA ALA A 166 -9.27 13.51 22.13
C ALA A 166 -7.99 12.94 22.77
N SER A 167 -8.12 12.22 23.90
CA SER A 167 -7.00 11.55 24.56
C SER A 167 -6.42 10.42 23.70
N ARG A 168 -7.29 9.62 23.08
CA ARG A 168 -6.87 8.53 22.16
C ARG A 168 -6.19 9.08 20.91
N LEU A 169 -6.74 10.16 20.32
CA LEU A 169 -6.15 10.82 19.16
C LEU A 169 -4.78 11.42 19.49
N LEU A 170 -4.66 12.14 20.61
CA LEU A 170 -3.37 12.71 21.04
C LEU A 170 -2.32 11.60 21.22
N ARG A 171 -2.70 10.50 21.89
CA ARG A 171 -1.81 9.34 22.08
C ARG A 171 -1.37 8.73 20.75
N ASP A 172 -2.30 8.55 19.81
CA ASP A 172 -2.00 7.98 18.49
C ASP A 172 -1.08 8.90 17.68
N VAL A 173 -1.38 10.19 17.61
CA VAL A 173 -0.55 11.18 16.89
C VAL A 173 0.85 11.26 17.48
N THR A 174 0.99 11.34 18.81
CA THR A 174 2.30 11.35 19.48
C THR A 174 3.07 10.06 19.22
N ARG A 175 2.40 8.91 19.26
CA ARG A 175 3.01 7.61 18.95
C ARG A 175 3.53 7.58 17.51
N ARG A 176 2.76 8.04 16.53
CA ARG A 176 3.18 8.10 15.12
C ARG A 176 4.42 8.99 14.93
N LEU A 177 4.46 10.13 15.59
CA LEU A 177 5.63 11.02 15.55
C LEU A 177 6.88 10.34 16.14
N GLU A 178 6.73 9.60 17.23
CA GLU A 178 7.83 8.86 17.83
C GLU A 178 8.30 7.70 16.94
N VAL A 179 7.38 6.96 16.29
CA VAL A 179 7.75 5.93 15.28
C VAL A 179 8.59 6.55 14.17
N GLU A 180 8.17 7.69 13.61
CA GLU A 180 8.91 8.36 12.53
C GLU A 180 10.29 8.86 12.97
N ARG A 181 10.37 9.40 14.19
CA ARG A 181 11.65 9.77 14.79
C ARG A 181 12.58 8.56 14.94
N LEU A 182 12.07 7.44 15.43
CA LEU A 182 12.86 6.23 15.64
C LEU A 182 13.35 5.62 14.33
N ARG A 183 12.56 5.65 13.25
CA ARG A 183 12.95 5.16 11.92
C ARG A 183 14.20 5.83 11.37
N THR A 184 14.38 7.11 11.70
CA THR A 184 15.55 7.91 11.27
C THR A 184 16.64 7.99 12.34
N ALA A 185 16.40 7.44 13.52
CA ALA A 185 17.36 7.41 14.61
C ALA A 185 18.38 6.27 14.43
N GLY A 186 19.56 6.45 15.03
CA GLY A 186 20.54 5.37 15.18
C GLY A 186 20.09 4.31 16.20
N PRO A 187 21.01 3.48 16.71
CA PRO A 187 20.68 2.49 17.73
C PRO A 187 20.10 3.13 19.00
N VAL A 188 18.95 2.63 19.44
CA VAL A 188 18.20 3.10 20.61
C VAL A 188 17.98 1.98 21.61
N ASN A 189 17.73 2.33 22.87
CA ASN A 189 17.28 1.36 23.86
C ASN A 189 15.75 1.34 23.86
N ALA A 190 15.16 0.16 23.77
CA ALA A 190 13.73 -0.05 23.81
C ALA A 190 13.39 -0.95 25.00
N ARG A 191 12.40 -0.56 25.78
CA ARG A 191 11.79 -1.39 26.83
C ARG A 191 10.70 -2.23 26.19
N LEU A 192 10.74 -3.54 26.37
CA LEU A 192 9.70 -4.45 25.91
C LEU A 192 8.49 -4.35 26.84
N LEU A 193 7.29 -4.20 26.28
CA LEU A 193 6.03 -4.21 27.03
C LEU A 193 5.42 -5.62 27.10
N VAL A 194 5.77 -6.47 26.14
CA VAL A 194 5.36 -7.87 26.04
C VAL A 194 6.58 -8.75 25.79
N ASP A 195 6.41 -10.06 25.95
CA ASP A 195 7.44 -11.01 25.52
C ASP A 195 7.60 -10.96 24.00
N VAL A 196 8.83 -10.75 23.53
CA VAL A 196 9.15 -10.69 22.10
C VAL A 196 10.15 -11.79 21.78
N VAL A 197 9.73 -12.72 20.94
CA VAL A 197 10.54 -13.87 20.52
C VAL A 197 11.86 -13.38 19.94
N GLY A 198 12.97 -13.86 20.49
CA GLY A 198 14.32 -13.50 20.05
C GLY A 198 14.87 -12.18 20.61
N MET A 199 14.09 -11.38 21.35
CA MET A 199 14.55 -10.12 21.95
C MET A 199 14.57 -10.12 23.49
N GLY A 200 13.58 -10.74 24.14
CA GLY A 200 13.53 -10.78 25.60
C GLY A 200 12.10 -10.89 26.15
N SER A 201 12.00 -10.75 27.47
CA SER A 201 10.73 -10.77 28.18
C SER A 201 10.17 -9.37 28.43
N ALA A 202 8.89 -9.29 28.76
CA ALA A 202 8.23 -8.07 29.17
C ALA A 202 9.01 -7.38 30.32
N GLY A 203 9.33 -6.11 30.13
CA GLY A 203 10.10 -5.29 31.05
C GLY A 203 11.60 -5.20 30.74
N ASP A 204 12.15 -6.09 29.92
CA ASP A 204 13.57 -6.04 29.52
C ASP A 204 13.86 -4.77 28.69
N VAL A 205 15.03 -4.18 28.90
CA VAL A 205 15.54 -3.07 28.10
C VAL A 205 16.60 -3.61 27.15
N VAL A 206 16.33 -3.52 25.84
CA VAL A 206 17.18 -4.07 24.78
C VAL A 206 17.69 -2.94 23.90
N ARG A 207 18.97 -3.00 23.51
CA ARG A 207 19.52 -2.10 22.51
C ARG A 207 19.23 -2.66 21.12
N THR A 208 18.54 -1.90 20.28
CA THR A 208 18.13 -2.32 18.94
C THR A 208 18.29 -1.16 17.94
N ASP A 209 18.25 -1.46 16.65
CA ASP A 209 18.26 -0.43 15.61
C ASP A 209 16.94 0.37 15.60
N GLY A 210 16.98 1.57 15.02
CA GLY A 210 15.84 2.48 14.99
C GLY A 210 14.62 1.92 14.26
N ALA A 211 14.81 1.10 13.21
CA ALA A 211 13.72 0.51 12.44
C ALA A 211 12.98 -0.57 13.25
N THR A 212 13.72 -1.43 13.94
CA THR A 212 13.20 -2.45 14.84
C THR A 212 12.50 -1.81 16.05
N ALA A 213 13.09 -0.76 16.65
CA ALA A 213 12.45 -0.01 17.73
C ALA A 213 11.14 0.66 17.27
N ALA A 214 11.14 1.26 16.08
CA ALA A 214 9.94 1.86 15.49
C ALA A 214 8.86 0.80 15.24
N HIS A 215 9.23 -0.41 14.80
CA HIS A 215 8.29 -1.51 14.59
C HIS A 215 7.66 -1.97 15.91
N LEU A 216 8.46 -2.16 16.97
CA LEU A 216 7.96 -2.52 18.29
C LEU A 216 6.98 -1.47 18.84
N LEU A 217 7.33 -0.19 18.69
CA LEU A 217 6.49 0.91 19.14
C LEU A 217 5.19 1.00 18.31
N ALA A 218 5.25 0.75 17.00
CA ALA A 218 4.08 0.69 16.11
C ALA A 218 3.15 -0.50 16.37
N LEU A 219 3.65 -1.59 16.95
CA LEU A 219 2.83 -2.71 17.43
C LEU A 219 2.37 -2.56 18.88
N GLY A 220 2.93 -1.60 19.63
CA GLY A 220 2.60 -1.39 21.05
C GLY A 220 3.26 -2.43 21.94
N GLN A 221 4.33 -3.05 21.43
CA GLN A 221 5.10 -4.10 22.08
C GLN A 221 6.35 -3.56 22.77
N GLY A 222 6.68 -2.28 22.58
CA GLY A 222 7.81 -1.64 23.23
C GLY A 222 7.74 -0.13 23.26
N GLU A 223 8.54 0.47 24.14
CA GLU A 223 8.67 1.91 24.34
C GLU A 223 10.15 2.32 24.26
N ALA A 224 10.46 3.43 23.59
CA ALA A 224 11.82 3.96 23.59
C ALA A 224 12.19 4.47 24.99
N THR A 225 13.40 4.15 25.46
CA THR A 225 13.86 4.51 26.80
C THR A 225 15.31 4.97 26.81
N GLN A 226 15.65 5.80 27.79
CA GLN A 226 17.03 6.19 28.10
C GLN A 226 17.69 5.23 29.10
N ALA A 227 16.94 4.26 29.63
CA ALA A 227 17.47 3.25 30.53
C ALA A 227 18.57 2.43 29.84
N LYS A 228 19.59 2.03 30.61
CA LYS A 228 20.63 1.13 30.11
C LYS A 228 20.04 -0.24 29.81
N PRO A 229 20.56 -0.97 28.81
CA PRO A 229 20.14 -2.33 28.55
C PRO A 229 20.25 -3.17 29.82
N SER A 230 19.16 -3.81 30.19
CA SER A 230 19.03 -4.56 31.43
C SER A 230 17.94 -5.60 31.29
N LYS A 231 18.07 -6.68 32.05
CA LYS A 231 16.98 -7.63 32.21
C LYS A 231 16.09 -7.16 33.36
N ALA A 232 14.79 -7.19 33.18
CA ALA A 232 13.86 -6.98 34.28
C ALA A 232 14.15 -8.03 35.37
N PRO A 233 14.09 -7.66 36.66
CA PRO A 233 14.16 -8.66 37.72
C PRO A 233 12.98 -9.62 37.51
N ARG A 234 13.31 -10.88 37.19
CA ARG A 234 12.31 -11.95 37.15
C ARG A 234 11.72 -12.03 38.55
N ILE A 235 10.41 -11.88 38.68
CA ILE A 235 9.72 -12.36 39.88
C ILE A 235 9.98 -13.86 39.89
N VAL A 236 10.90 -14.31 40.73
CA VAL A 236 11.10 -15.73 40.99
C VAL A 236 9.76 -16.19 41.52
N ALA A 237 9.12 -17.12 40.81
CA ALA A 237 7.86 -17.72 41.21
C ALA A 237 7.96 -18.04 42.71
N ALA A 238 7.05 -17.45 43.49
CA ALA A 238 6.97 -17.69 44.91
C ALA A 238 6.82 -19.19 45.11
N THR A 239 7.87 -19.82 45.64
CA THR A 239 7.79 -21.12 46.27
C THR A 239 6.62 -21.07 47.24
N GLU A 240 5.74 -22.06 47.13
CA GLU A 240 4.52 -22.24 47.90
C GLU A 240 4.66 -21.79 49.35
N LEU A 241 3.92 -20.75 49.73
CA LEU A 241 3.65 -20.48 51.14
C LEU A 241 2.59 -21.51 51.55
N VAL A 242 3.04 -22.66 52.03
CA VAL A 242 2.21 -23.61 52.77
C VAL A 242 1.70 -22.87 54.00
N LEU A 243 0.41 -22.52 53.98
CA LEU A 243 -0.33 -22.13 55.17
C LEU A 243 -0.69 -23.41 55.93
N SER A 244 0.11 -23.69 56.96
CA SER A 244 -0.31 -24.41 58.17
C SER A 244 -0.34 -23.42 59.32
#